data_AF-A0A972CCI3-F1
#
_entry.id   AF-A0A972CCI3-F1
#
_cell.length_a   1.000
_cell.length_b   1.000
_cell.length_c   1.000
_cell.angle_alpha   90.00
_cell.angle_beta   90.00
_cell.angle_gamma   90.00
#
_symmetry.space_group_name_H-M   'P 1'
#
loop_
_entity.id
_entity.type
_entity.pdbx_description
1 polymer ?
#
loop_
_entity_poly.entity_id
_entity_poly.type
_entity_poly.pdbx_seq_one_letter_code
_entity_poly.pdbx_strand_id
1 'polypeptide(L)' 'MAVIKVNPHMDITSLIASDRVGEGDVVLLEEGIYFQSVNVMKDNIRIVAQGPGVIFDG' A
#
# COMPACT_ATOMS: atom_id res chain seq x y z
N MET A 1 10.77 3.86 -9.87
CA MET A 1 9.72 2.82 -9.87
C MET A 1 10.25 1.60 -9.15
N ALA A 2 10.06 1.59 -7.84
CA ALA A 2 10.27 0.45 -6.96
C ALA A 2 8.94 -0.26 -6.68
N VAL A 3 9.03 -1.51 -6.23
CA VAL A 3 7.89 -2.27 -5.71
C VAL A 3 8.09 -2.43 -4.21
N ILE A 4 7.19 -1.87 -3.42
CA ILE A 4 7.21 -1.90 -1.97
C ILE A 4 6.15 -2.90 -1.50
N LYS A 5 6.60 -4.01 -0.92
CA LYS A 5 5.70 -4.99 -0.32
C LYS A 5 5.21 -4.51 1.03
N VAL A 6 3.92 -4.71 1.30
CA VAL A 6 3.31 -4.40 2.58
C VAL A 6 2.42 -5.56 3.02
N ASN A 7 2.29 -5.72 4.34
CA ASN A 7 1.39 -6.69 4.94
C ASN A 7 0.32 -5.97 5.77
N PRO A 8 -0.73 -6.68 6.22
CA PRO A 8 -1.86 -6.08 6.94
C PRO A 8 -1.52 -5.36 8.26
N HIS A 9 -0.34 -5.60 8.84
CA HIS A 9 0.08 -4.98 10.09
C HIS A 9 0.86 -3.67 9.91
N MET A 10 1.05 -3.24 8.66
CA MET A 10 1.71 -1.99 8.33
C MET A 10 0.69 -0.86 8.17
N ASP A 11 1.01 0.32 8.69
CA ASP A 11 0.29 1.56 8.39
C ASP A 11 0.69 2.05 7.00
N ILE A 12 -0.20 1.87 6.02
CA ILE A 12 0.05 2.20 4.62
C ILE A 12 0.06 3.72 4.41
N THR A 13 -0.77 4.47 5.14
CA THR A 13 -0.80 5.93 5.06
C THR A 13 0.55 6.52 5.50
N SER A 14 1.06 6.09 6.66
CA SER A 14 2.37 6.52 7.15
C SER A 14 3.50 6.09 6.21
N LEU A 15 3.41 4.91 5.60
CA LEU A 15 4.39 4.45 4.62
C LEU A 15 4.41 5.32 3.36
N ILE A 16 3.24 5.65 2.79
CA ILE A 16 3.12 6.52 1.61
C ILE A 16 3.64 7.93 1.94
N ALA A 17 3.34 8.44 3.14
CA ALA A 17 3.84 9.75 3.58
C ALA A 17 5.36 9.80 3.77
N SER A 18 6.02 8.66 4.04
CA SER A 18 7.47 8.57 4.24
C SER A 18 8.28 8.63 2.94
N ASP A 19 9.59 8.88 3.03
CA ASP A 19 10.51 8.86 1.89
C ASP A 19 10.74 7.47 1.27
N ARG A 20 10.15 6.41 1.87
CA ARG A 20 10.28 5.03 1.38
C ARG A 20 9.43 4.76 0.14
N VAL A 21 8.44 5.60 -0.12
CA VAL A 21 7.54 5.49 -1.27
C VAL A 21 7.64 6.80 -2.06
N GLY A 22 8.17 6.72 -3.27
CA GLY A 22 8.21 7.83 -4.20
C GLY A 22 6.99 7.88 -5.11
N GLU A 23 6.78 9.01 -5.77
CA GLU A 23 5.80 9.11 -6.85
C GLU A 23 6.10 8.10 -7.97
N GLY A 24 5.06 7.49 -8.53
CA GLY A 24 5.18 6.47 -9.58
C GLY A 24 5.53 5.05 -9.09
N ASP A 25 5.81 4.87 -7.80
CA ASP A 25 6.11 3.57 -7.20
C ASP A 25 4.85 2.70 -7.03
N VAL A 26 5.07 1.40 -6.78
CA VAL A 26 4.03 0.41 -6.59
C VAL A 26 4.04 -0.10 -5.15
N VAL A 27 2.89 -0.02 -4.48
CA VAL A 27 2.62 -0.68 -3.20
C VAL A 27 1.95 -2.01 -3.49
N LEU A 28 2.66 -3.12 -3.26
CA LEU A 28 2.17 -4.48 -3.47
C LEU A 28 1.65 -5.05 -2.14
N LEU A 29 0.35 -5.31 -2.08
CA LEU A 29 -0.33 -5.82 -0.89
C LEU A 29 -0.18 -7.34 -0.83
N GLU A 30 0.44 -7.84 0.21
CA GLU A 30 0.42 -9.26 0.57
C GLU A 30 -0.99 -9.66 1.04
N GLU A 31 -1.33 -10.94 0.94
CA GLU A 31 -2.65 -11.45 1.32
C GLU A 31 -2.98 -11.17 2.80
N GLY A 32 -4.26 -10.87 3.05
CA GLY A 32 -4.79 -10.57 4.37
C GLY A 32 -5.81 -9.43 4.38
N ILE A 33 -6.32 -9.11 5.57
CA ILE A 33 -7.37 -8.12 5.78
C ILE A 33 -6.77 -6.84 6.37
N TYR A 34 -6.81 -5.76 5.59
CA TYR A 34 -6.29 -4.45 5.93
C TYR A 34 -7.42 -3.63 6.57
N PHE A 35 -7.51 -3.66 7.91
CA PHE A 35 -8.46 -2.87 8.70
C PHE A 35 -8.02 -1.40 8.84
N GLN A 36 -7.93 -0.70 7.72
CA GLN A 36 -7.45 0.69 7.66
C GLN A 36 -7.98 1.42 6.43
N SER A 37 -8.27 2.71 6.56
CA SER A 37 -8.40 3.62 5.43
C SER A 37 -7.02 4.10 4.98
N VAL A 38 -6.77 4.15 3.67
CA VAL A 38 -5.47 4.57 3.11
C VAL A 38 -5.56 5.95 2.46
N ASN A 39 -4.78 6.90 2.95
CA ASN A 39 -4.63 8.21 2.31
C ASN A 39 -3.47 8.19 1.30
N VAL A 40 -3.80 8.38 0.02
CA VAL A 40 -2.81 8.49 -1.06
C VAL A 40 -2.47 9.95 -1.27
N MET A 41 -1.34 10.38 -0.69
CA MET A 41 -0.93 11.80 -0.67
C MET A 41 0.11 12.19 -1.73
N LYS A 42 0.59 11.21 -2.50
CA LYS A 42 1.62 11.37 -3.54
C LYS A 42 1.06 10.98 -4.89
N ASP A 43 1.54 11.65 -5.94
CA ASP A 43 1.05 11.41 -7.29
C ASP A 43 1.52 10.06 -7.85
N ASN A 44 0.70 9.48 -8.73
CA ASN A 44 1.01 8.29 -9.52
C ASN A 44 1.39 7.03 -8.71
N ILE A 45 0.98 6.94 -7.44
CA ILE A 45 1.10 5.71 -6.65
C ILE A 45 0.16 4.65 -7.21
N ARG A 46 0.67 3.44 -7.41
CA ARG A 46 -0.14 2.27 -7.76
C ARG A 46 -0.23 1.34 -6.57
N ILE A 47 -1.44 1.02 -6.15
CA ILE A 47 -1.70 0.01 -5.12
C ILE A 47 -2.23 -1.25 -5.82
N VAL A 48 -1.56 -2.38 -5.61
CA VAL A 48 -1.84 -3.62 -6.34
C VAL A 48 -1.97 -4.77 -5.35
N ALA A 49 -3.04 -5.55 -5.48
CA ALA A 49 -3.20 -6.79 -4.74
C ALA A 49 -2.30 -7.88 -5.33
N GLN A 50 -1.52 -8.58 -4.48
CA GLN A 50 -0.72 -9.72 -4.92
C GLN A 50 -1.61 -10.90 -5.35
N GLY A 51 -2.83 -11.00 -4.82
CA GLY A 51 -3.76 -12.08 -5.10
C GLY A 51 -5.16 -11.80 -4.57
N PRO A 52 -6.11 -12.73 -4.78
CA PRO A 52 -7.50 -12.57 -4.36
C PRO A 52 -7.70 -12.58 -2.83
N GLY A 53 -6.69 -13.00 -2.05
CA GLY A 53 -6.72 -12.97 -0.59
C GLY A 53 -6.52 -11.60 0.04
N VAL A 54 -6.37 -10.53 -0.75
CA VAL A 54 -6.22 -9.15 -0.27
C VAL A 54 -7.58 -8.51 -0.10
N ILE A 55 -7.91 -8.08 1.13
CA ILE A 55 -9.18 -7.42 1.46
C ILE A 55 -8.87 -6.09 2.16
N PHE A 56 -9.40 -4.99 1.63
CA PHE A 56 -9.49 -3.73 2.38
C PHE A 56 -10.83 -3.66 3.10
N ASP A 57 -10.77 -3.39 4.41
CA ASP A 57 -11.93 -3.31 5.28
C ASP A 57 -11.80 -2.07 6.18
N GLY A 58 -12.00 -0.88 5.59
CA GLY A 58 -11.82 0.41 6.25
C GLY A 58 -12.01 1.60 5.32
#